data_AF-A0A180G369-F1
#
_entry.id   AF-A0A180G369-F1
#
_cell.length_a   1.000
_cell.length_b   1.000
_cell.length_c   1.000
_cell.angle_alpha   90.00
_cell.angle_beta   90.00
_cell.angle_gamma   90.00
#
_symmetry.space_group_name_H-M   'P 1'
#
loop_
_entity.id
_entity.type
_entity.pdbx_description
1 polymer ?
#
loop_
_entity_poly.entity_id
_entity_poly.type
_entity_poly.pdbx_seq_one_letter_code
_entity_poly.pdbx_strand_id
1 'polypeptide(L)'
;MIAYWGQVDTARFTTRDLTSLVEEWAAKGGVASAVDYQTFRQSWEPIQSYLLSKAHIDSVEEIRNSYYQAFATTVQDEIRKKLIRDRTMVTTLDNRFKLPTFQILKAAVDGVMKEQTALTFEESRTAKPVVVSAFQEGNSVMKKMGEDRRPREAPIASKPVPNMDELSRMLEAFEHKICQITDSEATRFLSSLACVVSAQNPVVLPDVAQSNPEP
;
A
#
# COMPACT_ATOMS: atom_id res chain seq x y z
N MET A 1 -65.53 -26.40 -22.48
CA MET A 1 -64.76 -25.39 -21.74
C MET A 1 -63.33 -25.48 -22.24
N ILE A 2 -62.77 -24.37 -22.73
CA ILE A 2 -61.70 -24.34 -23.74
C ILE A 2 -60.37 -24.93 -23.20
N ALA A 3 -59.98 -26.10 -23.70
CA ALA A 3 -58.68 -26.74 -23.49
C ALA A 3 -57.79 -26.53 -24.74
N TYR A 4 -57.41 -25.28 -25.00
CA TYR A 4 -56.64 -24.87 -26.20
C TYR A 4 -55.44 -24.00 -25.84
N TRP A 5 -54.63 -24.44 -24.88
CA TRP A 5 -53.26 -23.97 -24.82
C TRP A 5 -52.41 -25.23 -24.83
N GLY A 6 -51.75 -25.46 -25.96
CA GLY A 6 -50.74 -26.51 -26.07
C GLY A 6 -49.73 -26.38 -24.94
N GLN A 7 -49.07 -27.50 -24.60
CA GLN A 7 -48.09 -27.64 -23.53
C GLN A 7 -47.32 -26.32 -23.33
N VAL A 8 -47.63 -25.61 -22.24
CA VAL A 8 -46.97 -24.34 -21.93
C VAL A 8 -45.49 -24.70 -21.81
N ASP A 9 -44.65 -24.07 -22.64
CA ASP A 9 -43.20 -24.19 -22.51
C ASP A 9 -42.84 -23.74 -21.09
N THR A 10 -42.66 -24.71 -20.18
CA THR A 10 -42.24 -24.43 -18.82
C THR A 10 -40.82 -23.89 -18.92
N ALA A 11 -40.67 -22.58 -18.77
CA ALA A 11 -39.38 -21.93 -18.78
C ALA A 11 -38.48 -22.61 -17.74
N ARG A 12 -37.30 -23.08 -18.18
CA ARG A 12 -36.35 -23.77 -17.31
C ARG A 12 -35.80 -22.87 -16.21
N PHE A 13 -35.69 -21.57 -16.52
CA PHE A 13 -35.34 -20.52 -15.57
C PHE A 13 -36.16 -19.26 -15.84
N THR A 14 -36.49 -18.55 -14.76
CA THR A 14 -37.27 -17.31 -14.73
C THR A 14 -36.53 -16.24 -13.93
N THR A 15 -37.00 -14.99 -14.01
CA THR A 15 -36.47 -13.89 -13.17
C THR A 15 -36.63 -14.18 -11.67
N ARG A 16 -37.63 -14.99 -11.30
CA ARG A 16 -37.84 -15.46 -9.93
C ARG A 16 -36.70 -16.33 -9.44
N ASP A 17 -36.12 -17.15 -10.30
CA ASP A 17 -34.99 -18.01 -9.93
C ASP A 17 -33.73 -17.20 -9.63
N LEU A 18 -33.54 -16.06 -10.30
CA LEU A 18 -32.49 -15.11 -9.93
C LEU A 18 -32.74 -14.51 -8.56
N THR A 19 -33.96 -14.05 -8.27
CA THR A 19 -34.28 -13.48 -6.95
C THR A 19 -34.13 -14.51 -5.85
N SER A 20 -34.57 -15.75 -6.07
CA SER A 20 -34.43 -16.83 -5.09
C SER A 20 -32.96 -17.20 -4.87
N LEU A 21 -32.13 -17.19 -5.91
CA LEU A 21 -30.69 -17.39 -5.78
C LEU A 21 -30.06 -16.27 -4.93
N VAL A 22 -30.41 -15.00 -5.18
CA VAL A 22 -29.92 -13.86 -4.39
C VAL A 22 -30.36 -13.97 -2.93
N GLU A 23 -31.62 -14.32 -2.68
CA GLU A 23 -32.15 -14.52 -1.33
C GLU A 23 -31.46 -15.69 -0.60
N GLU A 24 -31.19 -16.79 -1.31
CA GLU A 24 -30.45 -17.92 -0.74
C GLU A 24 -29.04 -17.53 -0.33
N TRP A 25 -28.33 -16.77 -1.18
CA TRP A 25 -27.01 -16.25 -0.85
C TRP A 25 -27.08 -15.21 0.28
N ALA A 26 -28.06 -14.31 0.26
CA ALA A 26 -28.27 -13.35 1.33
C ALA A 26 -28.53 -14.04 2.68
N ALA A 27 -29.31 -15.13 2.70
CA ALA A 27 -29.56 -15.94 3.89
C ALA A 27 -28.29 -16.63 4.42
N LYS A 28 -27.35 -16.98 3.54
CA LYS A 28 -26.03 -17.53 3.91
C LYS A 28 -25.02 -16.47 4.36
N GLY A 29 -25.38 -15.18 4.31
CA GLY A 29 -24.49 -14.05 4.65
C GLY A 29 -23.89 -13.32 3.44
N GLY A 30 -24.34 -13.65 2.23
CA GLY A 30 -23.87 -13.10 0.97
C GLY A 30 -22.54 -13.70 0.49
N VAL A 31 -22.18 -13.40 -0.75
CA VAL A 31 -20.87 -13.79 -1.31
C VAL A 31 -19.77 -12.96 -0.64
N ALA A 32 -18.97 -13.60 0.23
CA ALA A 32 -17.92 -12.95 1.01
C ALA A 32 -16.50 -13.33 0.59
N SER A 33 -16.30 -14.57 0.14
CA SER A 33 -15.00 -15.12 -0.26
C SER A 33 -14.90 -15.33 -1.77
N ALA A 34 -13.66 -15.40 -2.27
CA ALA A 34 -13.38 -15.79 -3.66
C ALA A 34 -13.92 -17.19 -4.00
N VAL A 35 -13.98 -18.11 -3.03
CA VAL A 35 -14.54 -19.46 -3.21
C VAL A 35 -16.06 -19.41 -3.38
N ASP A 36 -16.74 -18.61 -2.56
CA ASP A 36 -18.18 -18.39 -2.64
C ASP A 36 -18.53 -17.73 -3.99
N TYR A 37 -17.69 -16.80 -4.45
CA TYR A 37 -17.87 -16.13 -5.73
C TYR A 37 -17.81 -17.09 -6.93
N GLN A 38 -16.89 -18.06 -6.91
CA GLN A 38 -16.84 -19.08 -7.96
C GLN A 38 -18.11 -19.93 -7.97
N THR A 39 -18.58 -20.34 -6.79
CA THR A 39 -19.80 -21.14 -6.64
C THR A 39 -21.04 -20.37 -7.09
N PHE A 40 -21.10 -19.08 -6.74
CA PHE A 40 -22.14 -18.17 -7.21
C PHE A 40 -22.10 -18.00 -8.74
N ARG A 41 -20.93 -17.81 -9.36
CA ARG A 41 -20.83 -17.71 -10.82
C ARG A 41 -21.30 -18.97 -11.54
N GLN A 42 -20.98 -20.15 -11.02
CA GLN A 42 -21.40 -21.42 -11.62
C GLN A 42 -22.92 -21.58 -11.67
N SER A 43 -23.65 -21.01 -10.71
CA SER A 43 -25.12 -21.03 -10.68
C SER A 43 -25.73 -19.85 -11.44
N TRP A 44 -25.14 -18.65 -11.34
CA TRP A 44 -25.63 -17.42 -11.94
C TRP A 44 -25.49 -17.37 -13.46
N GLU A 45 -24.33 -17.77 -14.02
CA GLU A 45 -24.04 -17.64 -15.45
C GLU A 45 -24.96 -18.48 -16.35
N PRO A 46 -25.29 -19.74 -16.02
CA PRO A 46 -26.27 -20.51 -16.76
C PRO A 46 -27.65 -19.85 -16.78
N ILE A 47 -28.11 -19.33 -15.63
CA ILE A 47 -29.42 -18.68 -15.51
C ILE A 47 -29.44 -17.40 -16.35
N GLN A 48 -28.41 -16.56 -16.23
CA GLN A 48 -28.28 -15.34 -17.04
C GLN A 48 -28.25 -15.65 -18.55
N SER A 49 -27.45 -16.63 -18.97
CA SER A 49 -27.35 -17.00 -20.39
C SER A 49 -28.69 -17.52 -20.95
N TYR A 50 -29.42 -18.30 -20.16
CA TYR A 50 -30.74 -18.80 -20.52
C TYR A 50 -31.74 -17.65 -20.71
N LEU A 51 -31.79 -16.72 -19.75
CA LEU A 51 -32.72 -15.59 -19.77
C LEU A 51 -32.48 -14.65 -20.96
N LEU A 52 -31.21 -14.40 -21.31
CA LEU A 52 -30.85 -13.62 -22.50
C LEU A 52 -31.21 -14.37 -23.80
N SER A 53 -30.92 -15.68 -23.87
CA SER A 53 -31.21 -16.48 -25.07
C SER A 53 -32.70 -16.63 -25.37
N LYS A 54 -33.54 -16.63 -24.32
CA LYS A 54 -34.99 -16.76 -24.41
C LYS A 54 -35.72 -15.42 -24.40
N ALA A 55 -34.98 -14.30 -24.42
CA ALA A 55 -35.55 -12.96 -24.32
C ALA A 55 -36.54 -12.80 -23.15
N HIS A 56 -36.27 -13.49 -22.03
CA HIS A 56 -37.01 -13.27 -20.79
C HIS A 56 -36.60 -11.96 -20.09
N ILE A 57 -35.48 -11.39 -20.54
CA ILE A 57 -34.92 -10.12 -20.09
C ILE A 57 -34.45 -9.38 -21.35
N ASP A 58 -34.82 -8.10 -21.48
CA ASP A 58 -34.47 -7.29 -22.65
C ASP A 58 -33.01 -6.83 -22.59
N SER A 59 -32.47 -6.64 -21.37
CA SER A 59 -31.10 -6.18 -21.15
C SER A 59 -30.44 -6.72 -19.88
N VAL A 60 -29.13 -6.98 -19.95
CA VAL A 60 -28.30 -7.44 -18.80
C VAL A 60 -28.31 -6.45 -17.62
N GLU A 61 -28.71 -5.22 -17.90
CA GLU A 61 -28.83 -4.13 -16.96
C GLU A 61 -29.94 -4.36 -15.93
N GLU A 62 -30.98 -5.13 -16.26
CA GLU A 62 -32.09 -5.44 -15.34
C GLU A 62 -31.61 -6.31 -14.18
N ILE A 63 -30.73 -7.27 -14.45
CA ILE A 63 -30.19 -8.18 -13.43
C ILE A 63 -29.06 -7.57 -12.60
N ARG A 64 -28.64 -6.35 -12.93
CA ARG A 64 -27.52 -5.66 -12.29
C ARG A 64 -27.76 -5.45 -10.79
N ASN A 65 -28.97 -5.04 -10.42
CA ASN A 65 -29.31 -4.80 -9.03
C ASN A 65 -29.34 -6.11 -8.23
N SER A 66 -29.95 -7.15 -8.79
CA SER A 66 -29.99 -8.49 -8.20
C SER A 66 -28.58 -9.06 -8.01
N TYR A 67 -27.71 -8.91 -9.02
CA TYR A 67 -26.32 -9.33 -8.94
C TYR A 67 -25.57 -8.61 -7.80
N TYR A 68 -25.76 -7.31 -7.66
CA TYR A 68 -25.13 -6.53 -6.59
C TYR A 68 -25.63 -6.92 -5.20
N GLN A 69 -26.91 -7.22 -5.06
CA GLN A 69 -27.52 -7.64 -3.79
C GLN A 69 -27.05 -9.02 -3.31
N ALA A 70 -26.56 -9.89 -4.20
CA ALA A 70 -26.04 -11.20 -3.82
C ALA A 70 -24.75 -11.13 -2.97
N PHE A 71 -24.01 -10.03 -3.06
CA PHE A 71 -22.75 -9.86 -2.34
C PHE A 71 -22.98 -9.47 -0.88
N ALA A 72 -22.08 -9.91 0.00
CA ALA A 72 -22.05 -9.46 1.38
C ALA A 72 -21.80 -7.94 1.46
N THR A 73 -22.31 -7.28 2.50
CA THR A 73 -22.15 -5.82 2.68
C THR A 73 -20.68 -5.38 2.72
N THR A 74 -19.81 -6.20 3.31
CA THR A 74 -18.37 -5.96 3.34
C THR A 74 -17.75 -5.91 1.94
N VAL A 75 -18.08 -6.89 1.10
CA VAL A 75 -17.62 -6.97 -0.29
C VAL A 75 -18.24 -5.87 -1.14
N GLN A 76 -19.52 -5.55 -0.92
CA GLN A 76 -20.19 -4.41 -1.55
C GLN A 76 -19.44 -3.09 -1.29
N ASP A 77 -18.99 -2.86 -0.06
CA ASP A 77 -18.23 -1.65 0.28
C ASP A 77 -16.84 -1.63 -0.35
N GLU A 78 -16.15 -2.77 -0.45
CA GLU A 78 -14.88 -2.86 -1.17
C GLU A 78 -15.06 -2.62 -2.68
N ILE A 79 -16.12 -3.17 -3.28
CA ILE A 79 -16.49 -2.89 -4.67
C ILE A 79 -16.75 -1.40 -4.85
N ARG A 80 -17.50 -0.76 -3.94
CA ARG A 80 -17.73 0.70 -3.98
C ARG A 80 -16.43 1.48 -3.90
N LYS A 81 -15.53 1.14 -2.97
CA LYS A 81 -14.22 1.81 -2.84
C LYS A 81 -13.39 1.68 -4.11
N LYS A 82 -13.38 0.51 -4.74
CA LYS A 82 -12.69 0.28 -6.01
C LYS A 82 -13.30 1.12 -7.15
N LEU A 83 -14.63 1.15 -7.26
CA LEU A 83 -15.33 1.95 -8.28
C LEU A 83 -15.13 3.47 -8.09
N ILE A 84 -14.98 3.94 -6.84
CA ILE A 84 -14.62 5.33 -6.54
C ILE A 84 -13.18 5.62 -6.97
N ARG A 85 -12.25 4.72 -6.63
CA ARG A 85 -10.83 4.84 -6.98
C ARG A 85 -10.65 4.93 -8.50
N ASP A 86 -11.38 4.09 -9.23
CA ASP A 86 -11.32 4.01 -10.69
C ASP A 86 -12.12 5.15 -11.36
N ARG A 87 -12.80 6.02 -10.58
CA ARG A 87 -13.68 7.11 -11.04
C ARG A 87 -14.78 6.68 -12.00
N THR A 88 -15.17 5.41 -11.94
CA THR A 88 -16.20 4.83 -12.81
C THR A 88 -17.60 4.92 -12.20
N MET A 89 -17.73 5.42 -10.97
CA MET A 89 -19.04 5.59 -10.33
C MET A 89 -19.79 6.77 -10.96
N VAL A 90 -20.99 6.50 -11.49
CA VAL A 90 -21.81 7.52 -12.13
C VAL A 90 -22.48 8.36 -11.03
N THR A 91 -21.90 9.51 -10.74
CA THR A 91 -22.50 10.52 -9.87
C THR A 91 -23.62 11.22 -10.65
N THR A 92 -24.87 11.07 -10.21
CA THR A 92 -25.99 11.85 -10.76
C THR A 92 -25.86 13.30 -10.28
N LEU A 93 -26.50 14.23 -10.97
CA LEU A 93 -26.55 15.66 -10.60
C LEU A 93 -26.95 15.90 -9.12
N ASP A 94 -27.67 14.97 -8.49
CA ASP A 94 -28.06 15.03 -7.08
C ASP A 94 -26.99 14.50 -6.09
N ASN A 95 -25.72 14.35 -6.51
CA ASN A 95 -24.66 13.68 -5.75
C ASN A 95 -25.00 12.24 -5.30
N ARG A 96 -26.06 11.65 -5.88
CA ARG A 96 -26.43 10.25 -5.64
C ARG A 96 -25.65 9.35 -6.58
N PHE A 97 -25.01 8.35 -6.00
CA PHE A 97 -24.27 7.35 -6.74
C PHE A 97 -25.24 6.37 -7.40
N LYS A 98 -25.13 6.26 -8.73
CA LYS A 98 -25.78 5.22 -9.51
C LYS A 98 -24.80 4.09 -9.78
N LEU A 99 -25.31 2.86 -9.73
CA LEU A 99 -24.54 1.69 -10.09
C LEU A 99 -24.06 1.83 -11.55
N PRO A 100 -22.76 1.65 -11.83
CA PRO A 100 -22.23 1.68 -13.20
C PRO A 100 -22.84 0.59 -14.08
N THR A 101 -22.56 0.63 -15.38
CA THR A 101 -22.96 -0.42 -16.34
C THR A 101 -22.53 -1.82 -15.84
N PHE A 102 -23.32 -2.84 -16.15
CA PHE A 102 -23.10 -4.21 -15.64
C PHE A 102 -21.69 -4.75 -15.94
N GLN A 103 -21.13 -4.43 -17.11
CA GLN A 103 -19.77 -4.83 -17.48
C GLN A 103 -18.69 -4.24 -16.56
N ILE A 104 -18.81 -2.96 -16.22
CA ILE A 104 -17.88 -2.26 -15.32
C ILE A 104 -18.00 -2.84 -13.91
N LEU A 105 -19.24 -3.12 -13.47
CA LEU A 105 -19.49 -3.75 -12.19
C LEU A 105 -18.84 -5.15 -12.12
N LYS A 106 -19.04 -5.99 -13.15
CA LYS A 106 -18.43 -7.33 -13.21
C LYS A 106 -16.91 -7.26 -13.17
N ALA A 107 -16.30 -6.35 -13.93
CA ALA A 107 -14.86 -6.14 -13.94
C ALA A 107 -14.32 -5.69 -12.56
N ALA A 108 -15.02 -4.78 -11.88
CA ALA A 108 -14.66 -4.34 -10.55
C ALA A 108 -14.73 -5.49 -9.53
N VAL A 109 -15.81 -6.29 -9.56
CA VAL A 109 -15.98 -7.48 -8.72
C VAL A 109 -14.86 -8.49 -8.95
N ASP A 110 -14.58 -8.84 -10.20
CA ASP A 110 -13.48 -9.76 -10.53
C ASP A 110 -12.14 -9.22 -10.02
N GLY A 111 -11.95 -7.90 -10.07
CA GLY A 111 -10.78 -7.25 -9.51
C GLY A 111 -10.70 -7.36 -7.98
N VAL A 112 -11.79 -7.13 -7.24
CA VAL A 112 -11.83 -7.28 -5.78
C VAL A 112 -11.56 -8.73 -5.38
N MET A 113 -12.15 -9.70 -6.09
CA MET A 113 -11.97 -11.12 -5.80
C MET A 113 -10.54 -11.59 -6.12
N LYS A 114 -9.93 -11.05 -7.17
CA LYS A 114 -8.50 -11.28 -7.47
C LYS A 114 -7.59 -10.67 -6.41
N GLU A 115 -7.90 -9.47 -5.93
CA GLU A 115 -7.16 -8.84 -4.83
C GLU A 115 -7.29 -9.66 -3.54
N GLN A 116 -8.49 -10.11 -3.17
CA GLN A 116 -8.68 -11.01 -2.03
C GLN A 116 -7.90 -12.32 -2.18
N THR A 117 -7.89 -12.91 -3.39
CA THR A 117 -7.12 -14.13 -3.66
C THR A 117 -5.60 -13.87 -3.60
N ALA A 118 -5.12 -12.74 -4.13
CA ALA A 118 -3.72 -12.37 -4.09
C ALA A 118 -3.23 -12.02 -2.67
N LEU A 119 -4.09 -11.41 -1.85
CA LEU A 119 -3.80 -11.03 -0.47
C LEU A 119 -3.71 -12.24 0.49
N THR A 120 -4.23 -13.41 0.12
CA THR A 120 -4.07 -14.63 0.94
C THR A 120 -2.61 -15.11 1.06
N PHE A 121 -1.68 -14.60 0.25
CA PHE A 121 -0.24 -14.86 0.45
C PHE A 121 0.40 -13.96 1.54
N GLU A 122 -0.22 -12.83 1.91
CA GLU A 122 0.28 -11.89 2.94
C GLU A 122 -0.55 -11.89 4.25
N GLU A 123 -1.83 -12.29 4.23
CA GLU A 123 -2.70 -12.37 5.42
C GLU A 123 -2.24 -13.41 6.47
N SER A 124 -1.27 -14.27 6.11
CA SER A 124 -0.62 -15.19 7.06
C SER A 124 0.13 -14.48 8.20
N ARG A 125 0.25 -13.14 8.17
CA ARG A 125 0.83 -12.36 9.25
C ARG A 125 -0.18 -11.71 10.21
N THR A 126 -1.49 -11.76 9.94
CA THR A 126 -2.51 -11.02 10.73
C THR A 126 -3.65 -11.89 11.28
N ALA A 127 -3.60 -13.23 11.16
CA ALA A 127 -4.65 -14.12 11.65
C ALA A 127 -4.18 -15.21 12.63
N LYS A 128 -3.13 -14.95 13.42
CA LYS A 128 -2.94 -15.65 14.69
C LYS A 128 -2.96 -14.58 15.79
N PRO A 129 -3.92 -14.60 16.74
CA PRO A 129 -3.71 -13.83 17.95
C PRO A 129 -2.39 -14.34 18.52
N VAL A 130 -1.41 -13.45 18.65
CA VAL A 130 -0.17 -13.77 19.38
C VAL A 130 -0.65 -14.28 20.72
N VAL A 131 -0.53 -15.60 20.92
CA VAL A 131 -0.95 -16.22 22.16
C VAL A 131 -0.10 -15.55 23.22
N VAL A 132 -0.72 -14.71 24.04
CA VAL A 132 -0.04 -13.85 25.03
C VAL A 132 0.88 -14.70 25.92
N SER A 133 0.56 -15.99 26.09
CA SER A 133 1.37 -16.97 26.82
C SER A 133 2.78 -17.18 26.23
N ALA A 134 2.95 -17.24 24.91
CA ALA A 134 4.25 -17.50 24.29
C ALA A 134 5.21 -16.31 24.45
N PHE A 135 4.67 -15.09 24.38
CA PHE A 135 5.45 -13.87 24.61
C PHE A 135 5.77 -13.67 26.09
N GLN A 136 4.84 -14.02 26.98
CA GLN A 136 5.05 -13.99 28.43
C GLN A 136 6.06 -15.04 28.90
N GLU A 137 6.04 -16.24 28.31
CA GLU A 137 7.03 -17.29 28.56
C GLU A 137 8.42 -16.87 28.09
N GLY A 138 8.54 -16.29 26.88
CA GLY A 138 9.79 -15.72 26.38
C GLY A 138 10.36 -14.61 27.29
N ASN A 139 9.50 -13.71 27.78
CA ASN A 139 9.89 -12.66 28.72
C ASN A 139 10.35 -13.22 30.08
N SER A 140 9.68 -14.26 30.57
CA SER A 140 10.07 -14.92 31.83
C SER A 140 11.40 -15.65 31.70
N VAL A 141 11.67 -16.27 30.55
CA VAL A 141 12.95 -16.92 30.23
C VAL A 141 14.07 -15.88 30.12
N MET A 142 13.82 -14.75 29.47
CA MET A 142 14.80 -13.65 29.37
C MET A 142 15.16 -13.07 30.74
N LYS A 143 14.16 -12.91 31.63
CA LYS A 143 14.38 -12.40 32.99
C LYS A 143 15.19 -13.38 33.85
N LYS A 144 14.87 -14.68 33.80
CA LYS A 144 15.64 -15.73 34.50
C LYS A 144 17.08 -15.84 33.99
N MET A 145 17.29 -15.81 32.67
CA MET A 145 18.65 -15.84 32.13
C MET A 145 19.48 -14.59 32.51
N GLY A 146 18.83 -13.44 32.72
CA GLY A 146 19.49 -12.24 33.23
C GLY A 146 19.84 -12.33 34.72
N GLU A 147 19.02 -13.01 35.52
CA GLU A 147 19.25 -13.26 36.95
C GLU A 147 20.33 -14.34 37.17
N ASP A 148 20.30 -15.44 36.41
CA ASP A 148 21.23 -16.57 36.54
C ASP A 148 22.64 -16.29 35.97
N ARG A 149 22.77 -15.37 35.01
CA ARG A 149 24.08 -14.92 34.47
C ARG A 149 24.68 -13.75 35.23
N ARG A 150 24.03 -13.21 36.26
CA ARG A 150 24.58 -12.11 37.05
C ARG A 150 25.66 -12.67 37.98
N PRO A 151 26.96 -12.34 37.78
CA PRO A 151 28.00 -12.78 38.70
C PRO A 151 27.70 -12.19 40.09
N ARG A 152 27.79 -13.03 41.12
CA ARG A 152 27.65 -12.66 42.54
C ARG A 152 28.47 -11.38 42.80
N GLU A 153 27.80 -10.34 43.30
CA GLU A 153 28.38 -9.02 43.56
C GLU A 153 29.71 -9.12 44.31
N ALA A 154 30.81 -8.84 43.59
CA ALA A 154 32.02 -8.31 44.18
C ALA A 154 31.89 -6.78 44.15
N PRO A 155 32.27 -6.05 45.21
CA PRO A 155 32.03 -4.62 45.34
C PRO A 155 32.81 -3.87 44.26
N ILE A 156 32.10 -3.43 43.22
CA ILE A 156 32.69 -2.67 42.12
C ILE A 156 32.64 -1.20 42.51
N ALA A 157 33.82 -0.64 42.74
CA ALA A 157 34.03 0.79 42.92
C ALA A 157 33.29 1.58 41.84
N SER A 158 32.50 2.55 42.30
CA SER A 158 31.71 3.49 41.51
C SER A 158 32.59 4.22 40.49
N LYS A 159 32.54 3.82 39.22
CA LYS A 159 32.83 4.75 38.13
C LYS A 159 31.57 5.59 37.94
N PRO A 160 31.65 6.93 38.09
CA PRO A 160 30.46 7.75 37.97
C PRO A 160 29.94 7.68 36.54
N VAL A 161 28.62 7.54 36.44
CA VAL A 161 27.84 7.77 35.24
C VAL A 161 28.29 9.12 34.65
N PRO A 162 28.55 9.24 33.33
CA PRO A 162 28.97 10.50 32.73
C PRO A 162 27.95 11.58 33.10
N ASN A 163 28.38 12.55 33.91
CA ASN A 163 27.56 13.66 34.34
C ASN A 163 27.23 14.53 33.11
N MET A 164 26.03 15.12 33.04
CA MET A 164 25.58 15.92 31.89
C MET A 164 26.59 17.01 31.50
N ASP A 165 27.32 17.56 32.47
CA ASP A 165 28.38 18.55 32.25
C ASP A 165 29.55 18.00 31.41
N GLU A 166 29.87 16.71 31.56
CA GLU A 166 30.93 16.04 30.81
C GLU A 166 30.51 15.75 29.36
N LEU A 167 29.22 15.46 29.14
CA LEU A 167 28.64 15.34 27.81
C LEU A 167 28.60 16.69 27.08
N SER A 168 28.22 17.76 27.77
CA SER A 168 28.26 19.13 27.21
C SER A 168 29.69 19.54 26.83
N ARG A 169 30.67 19.26 27.69
CA ARG A 169 32.09 19.54 27.41
C ARG A 169 32.61 18.77 26.20
N MET A 170 32.17 17.52 25.99
CA MET A 170 32.55 16.74 24.80
C MET A 170 31.91 17.28 23.52
N LEU A 171 30.67 17.77 23.57
CA LEU A 171 30.00 18.40 22.42
C LEU A 171 30.66 19.73 22.04
N GLU A 172 30.98 20.59 23.01
CA GLU A 172 31.69 21.86 22.75
C GLU A 172 33.08 21.62 22.15
N ALA A 173 33.82 20.62 22.65
CA ALA A 173 35.11 20.23 22.09
C ALA A 173 34.98 19.74 20.63
N PHE A 174 33.86 19.12 20.28
CA PHE A 174 33.57 18.66 18.93
C PHE A 174 33.26 19.84 17.99
N GLU A 175 32.42 20.79 18.43
CA GLU A 175 32.13 22.01 17.67
C GLU A 175 33.39 22.82 17.37
N HIS A 176 34.26 23.01 18.37
CA HIS A 176 35.52 23.73 18.19
C HIS A 176 36.45 23.04 17.19
N LYS A 177 36.42 21.71 17.11
CA LYS A 177 37.21 20.95 16.13
C LYS A 177 36.66 21.11 14.71
N ILE A 178 35.34 21.19 14.54
CA ILE A 178 34.72 21.48 13.25
C ILE A 178 35.14 22.87 12.78
N CYS A 179 35.06 23.89 13.64
CA CYS A 179 35.49 25.26 13.31
C CYS A 179 36.97 25.31 12.89
N GLN A 180 37.86 24.59 13.58
CA GLN A 180 39.26 24.52 13.18
C GLN A 180 39.47 23.85 11.83
N ILE A 181 38.72 22.79 11.51
CA ILE A 181 38.82 22.11 10.22
C ILE A 181 38.37 23.06 9.11
N THR A 182 37.24 23.75 9.30
CA THR A 182 36.71 24.71 8.31
C THR A 182 37.65 25.90 8.11
N ASP A 183 38.28 26.40 9.18
CA ASP A 183 39.26 27.49 9.09
C ASP A 183 40.54 27.03 8.40
N SER A 184 41.01 25.81 8.68
CA SER A 184 42.20 25.22 8.06
C SER A 184 41.99 24.92 6.57
N GLU A 185 40.78 24.51 6.17
CA GLU A 185 40.42 24.33 4.77
C GLU A 185 40.37 25.68 4.06
N ALA A 186 39.74 26.71 4.66
CA ALA A 186 39.73 28.07 4.13
C ALA A 186 41.15 28.62 3.94
N THR A 187 42.08 28.35 4.87
CA THR A 187 43.49 28.78 4.73
C THR A 187 44.22 28.02 3.62
N ARG A 188 43.93 26.73 3.41
CA ARG A 188 44.50 25.93 2.31
C ARG A 188 43.96 26.35 0.94
N PHE A 189 42.68 26.72 0.85
CA PHE A 189 42.11 27.25 -0.39
C PHE A 189 42.71 28.61 -0.75
N LEU A 190 42.92 29.49 0.23
CA LEU A 190 43.55 30.79 0.00
C LEU A 190 45.04 30.68 -0.34
N SER A 191 45.79 29.75 0.27
CA SER A 191 47.20 29.54 -0.09
C SER A 191 47.37 28.90 -1.47
N SER A 192 46.46 28.01 -1.87
CA SER A 192 46.40 27.43 -3.21
C SER A 192 46.12 28.50 -4.27
N LEU A 193 45.15 29.40 -4.02
CA LEU A 193 44.89 30.55 -4.92
C LEU A 193 46.09 31.51 -4.99
N ALA A 194 46.77 31.78 -3.88
CA ALA A 194 47.96 32.63 -3.86
C ALA A 194 49.14 32.03 -4.66
N CYS A 195 49.34 30.70 -4.61
CA CYS A 195 50.32 30.01 -5.43
C CYS A 195 49.99 30.11 -6.94
N VAL A 196 48.72 29.99 -7.32
CA VAL A 196 48.29 30.12 -8.73
C VAL A 196 48.50 31.54 -9.24
N VAL A 197 48.18 32.56 -8.43
CA VAL A 197 48.36 33.97 -8.81
C VAL A 197 49.85 34.35 -8.94
N SER A 198 50.73 33.79 -8.09
CA SER A 198 52.17 34.08 -8.15
C SER A 198 52.88 33.43 -9.34
N ALA A 199 52.37 32.30 -9.86
CA ALA A 199 52.94 31.61 -11.02
C ALA A 199 52.64 32.31 -12.36
N GLN A 200 51.69 33.24 -12.42
CA GLN A 200 51.24 33.89 -13.65
C GLN A 200 51.94 35.22 -13.97
N ASN A 201 52.84 35.71 -13.10
CA ASN A 201 53.43 37.04 -13.28
C ASN A 201 54.95 37.05 -13.00
N PRO A 202 55.80 36.63 -13.96
CA PRO A 202 57.22 36.91 -13.85
C PRO A 202 57.46 38.40 -14.12
N VAL A 203 57.91 39.12 -13.09
CA VAL A 203 58.40 40.49 -13.17
C VAL A 203 59.57 40.53 -14.16
N VAL A 204 59.36 41.13 -15.33
CA VAL A 204 60.42 41.44 -16.30
C VAL A 204 61.02 42.80 -15.94
N LEU A 205 62.29 42.81 -15.55
CA LEU A 205 63.14 44.01 -15.47
C LEU A 205 63.36 44.59 -16.88
N PRO A 206 63.44 45.93 -17.06
CA PRO A 206 63.78 46.50 -18.35
C PRO A 206 65.30 46.49 -18.56
N ASP A 207 65.72 45.88 -19.67
CA ASP A 207 67.11 45.88 -20.16
C ASP A 207 67.37 47.13 -21.03
N VAL A 208 68.57 47.68 -20.89
CA VAL A 208 69.08 48.90 -21.54
C VAL A 208 70.05 48.46 -22.65
N ALA A 209 69.78 48.83 -23.90
CA ALA A 209 70.77 48.80 -24.99
C ALA A 209 70.39 49.88 -26.03
N GLN A 210 71.13 50.98 -26.18
CA GLN A 210 72.38 51.21 -26.95
C GLN A 210 72.30 51.00 -28.48
N SER A 211 72.49 52.14 -29.19
CA SER A 211 73.14 52.34 -30.52
C SER A 211 72.47 51.73 -31.78
N ASN A 212 72.41 52.36 -32.96
CA ASN A 212 73.24 53.40 -33.58
C ASN A 212 72.54 54.00 -34.83
N PRO A 213 73.08 55.08 -35.46
CA PRO A 213 72.49 55.85 -36.56
C PRO A 213 73.11 55.55 -37.95
N GLU A 214 72.46 56.05 -39.02
CA GLU A 214 73.01 56.61 -40.29
C GLU A 214 72.00 56.47 -41.45
N PRO A 215 72.15 57.17 -42.59
CA PRO A 215 72.69 58.53 -42.81
C PRO A 215 71.64 59.48 -43.43
#